data_AF-A0A534PFT3-F1
#
_entry.id   AF-A0A534PFT3-F1
#
_cell.length_a   1.000
_cell.length_b   1.000
_cell.length_c   1.000
_cell.angle_alpha   90.00
_cell.angle_beta   90.00
_cell.angle_gamma   90.00
#
_symmetry.space_group_name_H-M   'P 1'
#
loop_
_entity.id
_entity.type
_entity.pdbx_description
1 polymer ?
#
loop_
_entity_poly.entity_id
_entity_poly.type
_entity_poly.pdbx_seq_one_letter_code
_entity_poly.pdbx_strand_id
1 'polypeptide(L)'
;MLPVATKDGGPYVPYSLDTLHDRSYPLFSRIYAYADHAPGQPMDPGVLEFLRFIVSQEGQAEIMRDGKYLPLTANVAQAQLKKLDELSVVAASSGAR
;
A
#
# COMPACT_ATOMS: atom_id res chain seq x y z
N MET A 1 12.06 -11.13 21.27
CA MET A 1 12.42 -11.22 19.84
C MET A 1 13.90 -10.88 19.69
N LEU A 2 14.63 -11.59 18.83
CA LEU A 2 16.08 -11.40 18.63
C LEU A 2 16.32 -10.28 17.60
N PRO A 3 17.22 -9.30 17.86
CA PRO A 3 17.65 -8.34 16.85
C PRO A 3 18.34 -9.02 15.65
N VAL A 4 18.10 -8.52 14.44
CA VAL A 4 18.59 -9.14 13.19
C VAL A 4 19.36 -8.10 12.36
N ALA A 5 20.50 -8.52 11.81
CA ALA A 5 21.24 -7.74 10.83
C ALA A 5 20.94 -8.24 9.40
N THR A 6 20.88 -7.34 8.42
CA THR A 6 20.64 -7.70 7.01
C THR A 6 21.81 -8.47 6.39
N LYS A 7 23.03 -8.25 6.88
CA LYS A 7 24.27 -8.82 6.36
C LYS A 7 25.20 -9.17 7.52
N ASP A 8 26.10 -10.12 7.29
CA ASP A 8 27.14 -10.47 8.25
C ASP A 8 27.99 -9.26 8.61
N GLY A 9 28.24 -9.06 9.91
CA GLY A 9 28.97 -7.90 10.45
C GLY A 9 28.22 -6.57 10.41
N GLY A 10 26.96 -6.55 9.97
CA GLY A 10 26.11 -5.35 9.96
C GLY A 10 25.52 -5.00 11.34
N PRO A 11 24.93 -3.79 11.48
CA PRO A 11 24.24 -3.41 12.70
C PRO A 11 22.99 -4.28 12.90
N TYR A 12 22.79 -4.74 14.13
CA TYR A 12 21.59 -5.48 14.51
C TYR A 12 20.43 -4.51 14.77
N VAL A 13 19.29 -4.76 14.12
CA VAL A 13 18.07 -3.96 14.30
C VAL A 13 17.11 -4.72 15.20
N PRO A 14 16.61 -4.13 16.30
CA PRO A 14 15.64 -4.79 17.18
C PRO A 14 14.28 -4.96 16.49
N TYR A 15 13.52 -5.98 16.86
CA TYR A 15 12.13 -6.13 16.44
C TYR A 15 11.24 -5.20 17.28
N SER A 16 10.73 -4.13 16.67
CA SER A 16 9.78 -3.20 17.27
C SER A 16 8.77 -2.70 16.25
N LEU A 17 7.67 -2.10 16.71
CA LEU A 17 6.68 -1.49 15.80
C LEU A 17 7.32 -0.35 14.98
N ASP A 18 8.18 0.45 15.60
CA ASP A 18 8.88 1.55 14.91
C ASP A 18 9.78 1.05 13.79
N THR A 19 10.59 0.01 14.06
CA THR A 19 11.53 -0.57 13.09
C THR A 19 10.83 -1.38 11.99
N LEU A 20 9.61 -1.87 12.25
CA LEU A 20 8.75 -2.46 11.22
C LEU A 20 8.10 -1.39 10.34
N HIS A 21 7.65 -0.28 10.94
CA HIS A 21 7.02 0.84 10.23
C HIS A 21 8.00 1.55 9.30
N ASP A 22 9.21 1.84 9.76
CA ASP A 22 10.25 2.49 8.94
C ASP A 22 10.99 1.52 8.00
N ARG A 23 10.71 0.22 8.12
CA ARG A 23 11.28 -0.89 7.34
C ARG A 23 12.78 -1.11 7.55
N SER A 24 13.34 -0.64 8.67
CA SER A 24 14.72 -0.91 9.08
C SER A 24 14.91 -2.33 9.60
N TYR A 25 13.90 -2.92 10.26
CA TYR A 25 13.96 -4.32 10.66
C TYR A 25 13.92 -5.21 9.42
N PRO A 26 14.88 -6.11 9.19
CA PRO A 26 15.06 -6.74 7.88
C PRO A 26 14.01 -7.81 7.53
N LEU A 27 13.30 -8.37 8.52
CA LEU A 27 12.32 -9.43 8.31
C LEU A 27 10.88 -8.88 8.40
N PHE A 28 10.47 -8.16 7.35
CA PHE A 28 9.09 -7.71 7.16
C PHE A 28 8.50 -8.32 5.90
N SER A 29 7.17 -8.45 5.86
CA SER A 29 6.43 -8.85 4.66
C SER A 29 5.67 -7.65 4.10
N ARG A 30 5.53 -7.61 2.77
CA ARG A 30 4.60 -6.70 2.08
C ARG A 30 3.48 -7.53 1.49
N ILE A 31 2.26 -7.07 1.70
CA ILE A 31 1.07 -7.66 1.10
C ILE A 31 0.63 -6.73 -0.02
N TYR A 32 0.35 -7.32 -1.18
CA TYR A 32 0.00 -6.58 -2.38
C TYR A 32 -1.42 -6.95 -2.79
N ALA A 33 -2.20 -5.94 -3.17
CA ALA A 33 -3.44 -6.10 -3.91
C ALA A 33 -3.15 -5.83 -5.39
N TYR A 34 -3.73 -6.65 -6.27
CA TYR A 34 -3.59 -6.51 -7.72
C TYR A 34 -4.98 -6.42 -8.35
N ALA A 35 -5.07 -5.61 -9.40
CA ALA A 35 -6.23 -5.52 -10.26
C ALA A 35 -5.74 -5.57 -11.71
N ASP A 36 -6.42 -6.36 -12.53
CA ASP A 36 -6.14 -6.42 -13.95
C ASP A 36 -6.58 -5.12 -14.61
N HIS A 37 -5.69 -4.55 -15.41
CA HIS A 37 -5.95 -3.32 -16.15
C HIS A 37 -5.41 -3.46 -17.58
N ALA A 38 -6.31 -3.51 -18.55
CA ALA A 38 -5.94 -3.58 -19.95
C ALA A 38 -5.39 -2.21 -20.43
N PRO A 39 -4.22 -2.17 -21.08
CA PRO A 39 -3.65 -0.93 -21.60
C PRO A 39 -4.62 -0.20 -22.54
N GLY A 40 -4.84 1.09 -22.30
CA GLY A 40 -5.73 1.92 -23.12
C GLY A 40 -7.22 1.74 -22.86
N GLN A 41 -7.63 0.87 -21.95
CA GLN A 41 -9.02 0.76 -21.50
C GLN A 41 -9.21 1.43 -20.14
N PRO A 42 -10.40 1.98 -19.83
CA PRO A 42 -10.71 2.41 -18.47
C PRO A 42 -10.72 1.20 -17.54
N MET A 43 -10.23 1.38 -16.30
CA MET A 43 -10.37 0.36 -15.27
C MET A 43 -11.84 0.26 -14.84
N ASP A 44 -12.25 -0.92 -14.39
CA ASP A 44 -13.60 -1.11 -13.83
C ASP A 44 -13.82 -0.12 -12.66
N PRO A 45 -14.89 0.70 -12.68
CA PRO A 45 -15.14 1.69 -11.64
C PRO A 45 -15.32 1.10 -10.25
N GLY A 46 -15.92 -0.08 -10.14
CA GLY A 46 -16.10 -0.76 -8.85
C GLY A 46 -14.77 -1.23 -8.26
N VAL A 47 -13.88 -1.76 -9.11
CA VAL A 47 -12.51 -2.11 -8.71
C VAL A 47 -11.73 -0.86 -8.30
N LEU A 48 -11.85 0.24 -9.03
CA LEU A 48 -11.18 1.51 -8.71
C LEU A 48 -11.61 2.04 -7.34
N GLU A 49 -12.91 2.09 -7.08
CA GLU A 49 -13.46 2.56 -5.81
C GLU A 49 -13.12 1.62 -4.65
N PHE A 50 -13.08 0.31 -4.89
CA PHE A 50 -12.63 -0.64 -3.87
C PHE A 50 -11.15 -0.44 -3.50
N LEU A 51 -10.28 -0.24 -4.49
CA LEU A 51 -8.86 0.07 -4.24
C LEU A 51 -8.68 1.41 -3.53
N ARG A 52 -9.49 2.42 -3.87
CA ARG A 52 -9.53 3.71 -3.16
C ARG A 52 -9.95 3.54 -1.71
N PHE A 53 -10.99 2.77 -1.45
CA PHE A 53 -11.43 2.44 -0.10
C PHE A 53 -10.31 1.78 0.71
N ILE A 54 -9.61 0.78 0.14
CA ILE A 54 -8.51 0.07 0.81
C ILE A 54 -7.44 1.05 1.30
N VAL A 55 -7.04 2.04 0.49
CA VAL A 55 -5.98 3.01 0.84
C VAL A 55 -6.49 4.26 1.56
N SER A 56 -7.81 4.39 1.72
CA SER A 56 -8.44 5.52 2.41
C SER A 56 -8.19 5.48 3.92
N GLN A 57 -8.45 6.61 4.59
CA GLN A 57 -8.39 6.67 6.06
C GLN A 57 -9.32 5.63 6.70
N GLU A 58 -10.51 5.42 6.15
CA GLU A 58 -11.50 4.46 6.66
C GLU A 58 -10.99 3.02 6.52
N GLY A 59 -10.52 2.64 5.32
CA GLY A 59 -9.96 1.31 5.09
C GLY A 59 -8.74 1.02 5.97
N GLN A 60 -7.86 2.00 6.17
CA GLN A 60 -6.72 1.87 7.08
C GLN A 60 -7.14 1.79 8.56
N ALA A 61 -8.23 2.43 8.96
CA ALA A 61 -8.78 2.30 10.31
C ALA A 61 -9.33 0.89 10.58
N GLU A 62 -9.96 0.26 9.58
CA GLU A 62 -10.40 -1.14 9.69
C GLU A 62 -9.22 -2.12 9.79
N ILE A 63 -8.13 -1.88 9.05
CA ILE A 63 -6.88 -2.66 9.20
C ILE A 63 -6.32 -2.55 10.62
N MET A 64 -6.29 -1.33 11.15
CA MET A 64 -5.82 -1.10 12.52
C MET A 64 -6.72 -1.79 13.56
N ARG A 65 -8.04 -1.83 13.33
CA ARG A 65 -9.00 -2.53 14.21
C ARG A 65 -8.81 -4.05 14.16
N ASP A 66 -8.61 -4.62 12.98
CA ASP A 66 -8.35 -6.05 12.80
C ASP A 66 -7.05 -6.49 13.48
N GLY A 67 -6.03 -5.62 13.50
CA GLY A 67 -4.80 -5.81 14.26
C GLY A 67 -3.86 -6.91 13.73
N LYS A 68 -4.26 -7.63 12.68
CA LYS A 68 -3.43 -8.65 12.02
C LYS A 68 -2.31 -8.04 11.17
N TYR A 69 -2.55 -6.84 10.64
CA TYR A 69 -1.61 -6.14 9.77
C TYR A 69 -1.36 -4.71 10.27
N LEU A 70 -0.18 -4.20 9.94
CA LEU A 70 0.15 -2.80 10.17
C LEU A 70 -0.51 -1.95 9.07
N PRO A 71 -1.16 -0.84 9.41
CA PRO A 71 -1.68 0.08 8.41
C PRO A 71 -0.54 0.70 7.60
N LEU A 72 -0.86 1.11 6.39
CA LEU A 72 0.05 1.88 5.54
C LEU A 72 0.41 3.19 6.23
N THR A 73 1.66 3.59 6.07
CA THR A 73 2.08 4.95 6.44
C THR A 73 1.37 5.97 5.54
N ALA A 74 1.18 7.18 6.04
CA ALA A 74 0.52 8.26 5.29
C ALA A 74 1.16 8.48 3.91
N ASN A 75 2.50 8.46 3.83
CA ASN A 75 3.22 8.63 2.57
C ASN A 75 2.90 7.52 1.55
N VAL A 76 2.78 6.28 2.00
CA VAL A 76 2.45 5.15 1.11
C VAL A 76 1.00 5.23 0.66
N ALA A 77 0.07 5.50 1.58
CA ALA A 77 -1.36 5.65 1.25
C ALA A 77 -1.59 6.78 0.24
N GLN A 78 -0.97 7.95 0.43
CA GLN A 78 -1.06 9.08 -0.48
C GLN A 78 -0.49 8.78 -1.87
N ALA A 79 0.65 8.07 -1.93
CA ALA A 79 1.23 7.67 -3.20
C ALA A 79 0.33 6.69 -3.98
N GLN A 80 -0.34 5.76 -3.29
CA GLN A 80 -1.30 4.85 -3.94
C GLN A 80 -2.57 5.58 -4.37
N LEU A 81 -3.11 6.48 -3.54
CA LEU A 81 -4.30 7.25 -3.89
C LEU A 81 -4.05 8.10 -5.14
N LYS A 82 -2.91 8.80 -5.21
CA LYS A 82 -2.53 9.57 -6.40
C LYS A 82 -2.49 8.71 -7.67
N LYS A 83 -1.94 7.49 -7.58
CA LYS A 83 -1.90 6.55 -8.70
C LYS A 83 -3.31 6.16 -9.17
N LEU A 84 -4.24 5.96 -8.23
CA LEU A 84 -5.64 5.64 -8.55
C LEU A 84 -6.36 6.84 -9.18
N ASP A 85 -6.09 8.05 -8.70
CA ASP A 85 -6.65 9.29 -9.26
C ASP A 85 -6.19 9.51 -10.70
N GLU A 86 -4.90 9.31 -11.00
CA GLU A 86 -4.36 9.40 -12.37
C GLU A 86 -5.04 8.41 -13.33
N LEU A 87 -5.32 7.19 -12.87
CA LEU A 87 -6.06 6.17 -13.65
C LEU A 87 -7.51 6.58 -13.91
N SER A 88 -8.15 7.26 -12.95
CA SER A 88 -9.52 7.78 -13.11
C SER A 88 -9.63 8.91 -14.14
N VAL A 89 -8.62 9.78 -14.23
CA VAL A 89 -8.60 10.91 -15.17
C VAL A 89 -8.42 10.43 -16.61
N VAL A 90 -7.58 9.41 -16.83
CA VAL A 90 -7.37 8.81 -18.15
C VAL A 90 -8.68 8.22 -18.70
N ALA A 91 -9.47 7.55 -17.84
CA ALA A 91 -10.77 7.01 -18.22
C ALA A 91 -11.75 8.10 -18.71
N ALA A 92 -11.80 9.26 -18.04
CA ALA A 92 -12.68 10.37 -18.41
C ALA A 92 -12.28 11.02 -19.75
N SER A 93 -10.98 11.05 -20.07
CA SER A 93 -10.46 11.62 -21.33
C SER A 93 -10.65 10.74 -22.57
N SER A 94 -10.88 9.43 -22.37
CA SER A 94 -11.07 8.45 -23.46
C SER A 94 -12.52 8.33 -23.93
N GLY A 95 -13.49 8.92 -23.23
CA GLY A 95 -14.92 8.84 -23.54
C GLY A 95 -15.43 9.89 -24.54
N ALA A 96 -14.55 10.72 -25.11
CA ALA A 96 -14.89 11.73 -26.11
C ALA A 96 -14.38 11.33 -27.50
N ARG A 97 -15.07 10.38 -28.15
CA ARG A 97 -15.06 10.17 -29.61
C ARG A 97 -16.18 9.23 -30.05
#